data_AF-F3KLU1-F1
#
_entry.id   AF-F3KLU1-F1
#
_cell.length_a   1.000
_cell.length_b   1.000
_cell.length_c   1.000
_cell.angle_alpha   90.00
_cell.angle_beta   90.00
_cell.angle_gamma   90.00
#
_symmetry.space_group_name_H-M   'P 1'
#
loop_
_entity.id
_entity.type
_entity.pdbx_description
1 polymer ?
#
loop_
_entity_poly.entity_id
_entity_poly.type
_entity_poly.pdbx_seq_one_letter_code
_entity_poly.pdbx_strand_id
1 'polypeptide(L)' 'MGLFGKSIETKCKKCGTVLTDPERMKKHQEVAHNKKKEKCRACGSEFDTSEELRKHKKDCK' A
#
# COMPACT_ATOMS: atom_id res chain seq x y z
N MET A 1 6.99 21.26 30.68
CA MET A 1 7.25 19.82 30.46
C MET A 1 7.61 19.66 29.00
N GLY A 2 8.90 19.55 28.69
CA GLY A 2 9.39 19.47 27.31
C GLY A 2 9.06 18.10 26.73
N LEU A 3 8.06 18.04 25.86
CA LEU A 3 7.78 16.87 25.04
C LEU A 3 8.84 16.82 23.94
N PHE A 4 10.03 16.29 24.25
CA PHE A 4 10.95 15.81 23.23
C PHE A 4 10.33 14.57 22.60
N GLY A 5 9.36 14.80 21.71
CA GLY A 5 8.85 13.79 20.81
C GLY A 5 10.01 13.34 19.94
N LYS A 6 10.67 12.25 20.31
CA LYS A 6 11.55 11.50 19.41
C LYS A 6 10.76 11.24 18.14
N SER A 7 11.06 11.98 17.07
CA SER A 7 10.56 11.68 15.74
C SER A 7 11.16 10.33 15.36
N ILE A 8 10.42 9.25 15.62
CA ILE A 8 10.83 7.91 15.25
C ILE A 8 10.52 7.79 13.76
N GLU A 9 11.53 8.10 12.96
CA GLU A 9 11.51 7.95 11.52
C GLU A 9 11.38 6.47 11.18
N THR A 10 10.17 6.09 10.79
CA THR A 10 9.83 4.71 10.50
C THR A 10 9.81 4.54 8.99
N LYS A 11 10.75 3.74 8.47
CA LYS A 11 10.86 3.42 7.05
C LYS A 11 9.91 2.29 6.67
N CYS A 12 9.09 2.50 5.65
CA CYS A 12 8.24 1.48 5.08
C CYS A 12 9.10 0.39 4.42
N LYS A 13 8.99 -0.85 4.88
CA LYS A 13 9.75 -1.96 4.29
C LYS A 13 9.29 -2.33 2.88
N LYS A 14 8.09 -1.90 2.47
CA LYS A 14 7.49 -2.26 1.18
C LYS A 14 7.81 -1.27 0.04
N CYS A 15 7.91 0.03 0.31
CA CYS A 15 8.28 1.04 -0.71
C CYS A 15 9.44 1.96 -0.31
N GLY A 16 9.96 1.86 0.92
CA GLY A 16 11.04 2.71 1.41
C GLY A 16 10.61 4.11 1.85
N THR A 17 9.32 4.47 1.81
CA THR A 17 8.81 5.76 2.32
C THR A 17 9.13 5.89 3.81
N VAL A 18 9.75 7.00 4.21
CA VAL A 18 10.05 7.30 5.61
C VAL A 18 9.00 8.29 6.11
N LEU A 19 8.28 7.92 7.17
CA LEU A 19 7.43 8.86 7.88
C LEU A 19 7.87 8.92 9.34
N THR A 20 7.87 10.14 9.88
CA THR A 20 8.25 10.44 11.27
C THR A 20 7.13 10.15 12.27
N ASP A 21 5.95 9.84 11.77
CA ASP A 21 4.74 9.61 12.55
C ASP A 21 4.27 8.15 12.40
N PRO A 22 4.16 7.40 13.51
CA PRO A 22 3.78 5.98 13.48
C PRO A 22 2.32 5.77 13.05
N GLU A 23 1.40 6.69 13.37
CA GLU A 23 0.00 6.60 12.93
C GLU A 23 -0.11 6.80 11.43
N ARG A 24 0.60 7.77 10.87
CA ARG A 24 0.71 7.97 9.42
C ARG A 24 1.37 6.79 8.75
N MET A 25 2.39 6.16 9.35
CA MET A 25 2.98 4.92 8.83
C MET A 25 1.99 3.77 8.78
N LYS A 26 1.22 3.57 9.86
CA LYS A 26 0.19 2.53 9.89
C LYS A 26 -0.82 2.75 8.78
N LYS A 27 -1.36 3.97 8.67
CA LYS A 27 -2.30 4.34 7.59
C LYS A 27 -1.68 4.21 6.20
N HIS A 28 -0.43 4.61 6.02
CA HIS A 28 0.30 4.44 4.77
C HIS A 28 0.41 2.95 4.40
N GLN A 29 0.78 2.08 5.34
CA GLN A 29 0.86 0.65 5.05
C GLN A 29 -0.51 0.07 4.70
N GLU A 30 -1.57 0.46 5.41
CA GLU A 30 -2.92 0.01 5.10
C GLU A 30 -3.39 0.47 3.72
N VAL A 31 -3.29 1.78 3.45
CA VAL A 31 -3.83 2.39 2.24
C VAL A 31 -2.92 2.20 1.02
N ALA A 32 -1.61 2.07 1.17
CA ALA A 32 -0.68 1.92 0.04
C ALA A 32 -0.32 0.45 -0.22
N HIS A 33 -0.28 -0.40 0.81
CA HIS A 33 0.25 -1.75 0.71
C HIS A 33 -0.68 -2.87 1.13
N ASN A 34 -1.69 -2.58 1.96
CA ASN A 34 -2.83 -3.45 2.15
C ASN A 34 -3.99 -3.02 1.24
N LYS A 35 -3.71 -2.24 0.18
CA LYS A 35 -4.61 -2.20 -0.98
C LYS A 35 -4.85 -3.65 -1.35
N LYS A 36 -6.11 -4.08 -1.20
CA LYS A 36 -6.53 -5.39 -1.64
C LYS A 36 -6.18 -5.44 -3.13
N LYS A 37 -5.12 -6.19 -3.46
CA LYS A 37 -4.77 -6.41 -4.85
C LYS A 37 -5.94 -7.14 -5.45
N GLU A 38 -6.45 -6.57 -6.52
CA GLU A 38 -7.60 -7.11 -7.21
C GLU A 38 -7.07 -8.23 -8.11
N LYS A 39 -7.31 -9.48 -7.70
CA LYS A 39 -6.82 -10.67 -8.41
C LYS A 39 -7.79 -11.05 -9.52
N CYS A 40 -7.27 -11.24 -10.73
CA CYS A 40 -8.03 -11.82 -11.82
C CYS A 40 -8.28 -13.30 -11.53
N ARG A 41 -9.56 -13.71 -11.49
CA ARG A 41 -9.92 -15.10 -11.20
C ARG A 41 -9.64 -16.07 -12.36
N ALA A 42 -9.50 -15.54 -13.58
CA ALA A 42 -9.24 -16.34 -14.78
C ALA A 42 -7.76 -16.73 -14.89
N CYS A 43 -6.84 -15.77 -14.83
CA CYS A 43 -5.39 -16.02 -14.98
C CYS A 43 -4.59 -15.94 -13.67
N GLY A 44 -5.18 -15.44 -12.58
CA GLY A 44 -4.49 -15.26 -11.31
C GLY A 44 -3.63 -14.00 -11.18
N SER A 45 -3.61 -13.11 -12.17
CA SER A 45 -2.83 -11.86 -12.12
C SER A 45 -3.32 -10.91 -11.05
N GLU A 46 -2.41 -10.30 -10.30
CA GLU A 46 -2.71 -9.37 -9.20
C GLU A 46 -2.49 -7.93 -9.64
N PHE A 47 -3.49 -7.07 -9.44
CA PHE A 47 -3.43 -5.65 -9.81
C PHE A 47 -3.59 -4.76 -8.59
N ASP A 48 -2.85 -3.66 -8.53
CA ASP A 48 -2.91 -2.70 -7.41
C ASP A 48 -4.17 -1.83 -7.42
N THR A 49 -4.91 -1.79 -8.54
CA THR A 49 -6.16 -1.03 -8.67
C THR A 49 -7.25 -1.83 -9.40
N SER A 50 -8.51 -1.50 -9.09
CA SER A 50 -9.68 -2.09 -9.74
C SER A 50 -9.80 -1.71 -11.22
N GLU A 51 -9.31 -0.52 -11.61
CA GLU A 51 -9.28 -0.07 -13.00
C GLU A 51 -8.34 -0.91 -13.86
N GLU A 52 -7.14 -1.19 -13.35
CA GLU A 52 -6.16 -2.04 -14.05
C GLU A 52 -6.68 -3.46 -14.18
N LEU A 53 -7.29 -4.02 -13.12
CA LEU A 53 -7.99 -5.31 -13.23
C LEU A 53 -9.12 -5.26 -14.26
N ARG A 54 -9.92 -4.18 -14.31
CA ARG A 54 -11.05 -4.06 -15.23
C ARG A 54 -10.60 -3.99 -16.69
N LYS A 55 -9.50 -3.28 -16.97
CA LYS A 55 -8.86 -3.27 -18.31
C LYS A 55 -8.33 -4.66 -18.65
N HIS A 56 -7.57 -5.26 -17.73
CA HIS A 56 -7.03 -6.60 -17.91
C HIS A 56 -8.11 -7.64 -18.16
N LYS A 57 -9.23 -7.62 -17.43
CA LYS A 57 -10.35 -8.56 -17.62
C LYS A 57 -10.88 -8.63 -19.05
N LYS A 58 -10.74 -7.56 -19.85
CA LYS A 58 -11.15 -7.55 -21.26
C LYS A 58 -10.16 -8.27 -22.18
N ASP A 59 -8.90 -8.34 -21.78
CA ASP A 59 -7.80 -8.93 -22.54
C ASP A 59 -7.37 -10.30 -21.98
N CYS A 60 -7.81 -10.64 -20.76
CA CYS A 60 -7.51 -11.88 -20.09
C CYS A 60 -8.15 -13.06 -20.82
N LYS A 61 -7.33 -13.83 -21.53
CA LYS A 61 -7.66 -15.17 -22.02
C LYS A 61 -7.40 -16.24 -20.96
#